data_AF-A0A939PF06-F1
#
_entry.id   AF-A0A939PF06-F1
#
_cell.length_a   1.000
_cell.length_b   1.000
_cell.length_c   1.000
_cell.angle_alpha   90.00
_cell.angle_beta   90.00
_cell.angle_gamma   90.00
#
_symmetry.space_group_name_H-M   'P 1'
#
loop_
_entity.id
_entity.type
_entity.pdbx_description
1 polymer ?
#
loop_
_entity_poly.entity_id
_entity_poly.type
_entity_poly.pdbx_seq_one_letter_code
_entity_poly.pdbx_strand_id
1 'polypeptide(L)'
;MSQALQHVCDEIVRAAVAEDQVFGELLPRLMQESQNEPPAELNAALPRLAEGIAEAPPNLGGWLAVVAGSWVENGADAGRAGTAVVERLVEVTAAALAFGDAWEKAGAGDPPDMEQDQPSQQALDVVLPELGEGGVTAMMSWFSLHQFAMAACTMLSRSPMVRASVEEREFRVFAAGQAAKYLGQMAYVRDLLQVLDGERLLVLDRASRQGWTVTISGIGDNFQLHTLLAGALQGRPGGMPGEPPAPEIVASFLDTDLPSKQIVTSPWNLVDAKGEWIYNEGVPADIPALNGTRVVVLDPPSYSRSFPAGRRFPLMPATLTIEGMHLAEDLTEWWPHIAPANNPNTG
;
A
#
# COMPACT_ATOMS: atom_id res chain seq x y z
N MET A 1 1.82 -12.70 -28.18
CA MET A 1 3.19 -12.89 -27.68
C MET A 1 4.15 -12.51 -28.79
N SER A 2 4.95 -11.45 -28.76
CA SER A 2 6.11 -11.46 -29.66
C SER A 2 6.99 -12.66 -29.29
N GLN A 3 7.42 -13.45 -30.28
CA GLN A 3 8.22 -14.65 -30.02
C GLN A 3 9.55 -14.30 -29.33
N ALA A 4 10.06 -13.09 -29.56
CA ALA A 4 11.27 -12.58 -28.91
C ALA A 4 11.07 -12.36 -27.40
N LEU A 5 10.00 -11.66 -26.98
CA LEU A 5 9.71 -11.42 -25.56
C LEU A 5 9.48 -12.74 -24.81
N GLN A 6 8.68 -13.65 -25.38
CA GLN A 6 8.42 -14.94 -24.76
C GLN A 6 9.71 -15.71 -24.51
N HIS A 7 10.57 -15.78 -25.53
CA HIS A 7 11.81 -16.54 -25.46
C HIS A 7 12.77 -15.96 -24.40
N VAL A 8 12.95 -14.63 -24.36
CA VAL A 8 13.83 -14.01 -23.36
C VAL A 8 13.28 -14.17 -21.95
N CYS A 9 11.94 -14.15 -21.74
CA CYS A 9 11.33 -14.44 -20.44
C CYS A 9 11.61 -15.88 -19.98
N ASP A 10 11.53 -16.85 -20.88
CA ASP A 10 11.81 -18.25 -20.55
C ASP A 10 13.30 -18.47 -20.24
N GLU A 11 14.19 -17.82 -20.97
CA GLU A 11 15.64 -17.88 -20.74
C GLU A 11 16.03 -17.24 -19.41
N ILE A 12 15.58 -16.01 -19.15
CA ILE A 12 15.98 -15.28 -17.94
C ILE A 12 15.45 -15.94 -16.67
N VAL A 13 14.21 -16.48 -16.68
CA VAL A 13 13.68 -17.18 -15.52
C VAL A 13 14.42 -18.49 -15.28
N ARG A 14 14.76 -19.24 -16.34
CA ARG A 14 15.60 -20.44 -16.18
C ARG A 14 16.98 -20.10 -15.62
N ALA A 15 17.61 -19.05 -16.13
CA ALA A 15 18.90 -18.57 -15.63
C ALA A 15 18.81 -18.14 -14.16
N ALA A 16 17.73 -17.44 -13.77
CA ALA A 16 17.52 -17.02 -12.39
C ALA A 16 17.40 -18.20 -11.42
N VAL A 17 16.58 -19.19 -11.77
CA VAL A 17 16.34 -20.38 -10.93
C VAL A 17 17.58 -21.28 -10.86
N ALA A 18 18.34 -21.39 -11.95
CA ALA A 18 19.56 -22.17 -12.00
C ALA A 18 20.81 -21.41 -11.48
N GLU A 19 20.66 -20.16 -11.05
CA GLU A 19 21.75 -19.27 -10.64
C GLU A 19 22.85 -19.12 -11.72
N ASP A 20 22.43 -19.13 -12.99
CA ASP A 20 23.32 -19.04 -14.14
C ASP A 20 23.79 -17.59 -14.36
N GLN A 21 25.09 -17.42 -14.58
CA GLN A 21 25.73 -16.13 -14.82
C GLN A 21 25.15 -15.39 -16.04
N VAL A 22 24.57 -16.11 -17.00
CA VAL A 22 23.91 -15.52 -18.17
C VAL A 22 22.72 -14.62 -17.80
N PHE A 23 22.18 -14.72 -16.58
CA PHE A 23 21.13 -13.82 -16.08
C PHE A 23 21.51 -12.34 -16.26
N GLY A 24 22.76 -11.97 -15.98
CA GLY A 24 23.23 -10.59 -16.10
C GLY A 24 23.19 -10.05 -17.53
N GLU A 25 23.32 -10.91 -18.53
CA GLU A 25 23.22 -10.55 -19.96
C GLU A 25 21.77 -10.52 -20.43
N LEU A 26 20.92 -11.39 -19.87
CA LEU A 26 19.51 -11.50 -20.23
C LEU A 26 18.65 -10.39 -19.65
N LEU A 27 18.98 -9.85 -18.47
CA LEU A 27 18.19 -8.80 -17.81
C LEU A 27 18.08 -7.52 -18.66
N PRO A 28 19.17 -6.91 -19.16
CA PRO A 28 19.06 -5.74 -20.06
C PRO A 28 18.29 -6.05 -21.34
N ARG A 29 18.43 -7.26 -21.89
CA ARG A 29 17.71 -7.71 -23.09
C ARG A 29 16.21 -7.81 -22.82
N LEU A 30 15.79 -8.41 -21.71
CA LEU A 30 14.39 -8.47 -21.30
C LEU A 30 13.80 -7.07 -21.19
N MET A 31 14.51 -6.16 -20.51
CA MET A 31 14.08 -4.76 -20.36
C MET A 31 13.89 -4.12 -21.73
N GLN A 32 14.87 -4.25 -22.64
CA GLN A 32 14.82 -3.69 -23.99
C GLN A 32 13.66 -4.25 -24.82
N GLU A 33 13.50 -5.57 -24.88
CA GLU A 33 12.45 -6.22 -25.67
C GLU A 33 11.05 -5.84 -25.16
N SER A 34 10.90 -5.56 -23.86
CA SER A 34 9.61 -5.19 -23.27
C SER A 34 9.18 -3.72 -23.42
N GLN A 35 10.10 -2.80 -23.78
CA GLN A 35 9.86 -1.34 -23.72
C GLN A 35 8.66 -0.84 -24.52
N ASN A 36 8.34 -1.48 -25.64
CA ASN A 36 7.29 -1.03 -26.57
C ASN A 36 6.20 -2.09 -26.77
N GLU A 37 6.22 -3.14 -25.96
CA GLU A 37 5.22 -4.20 -26.05
C GLU A 37 3.89 -3.72 -25.47
N PRO A 38 2.76 -3.96 -26.16
CA PRO A 38 1.48 -3.54 -25.64
C PRO A 38 1.12 -4.34 -24.38
N PRO A 39 0.28 -3.78 -23.47
CA PRO A 39 -0.05 -4.43 -22.20
C PRO A 39 -0.54 -5.88 -22.32
N ALA A 40 -1.26 -6.23 -23.40
CA ALA A 40 -1.71 -7.60 -23.63
C ALA A 40 -0.55 -8.61 -23.77
N GLU A 41 0.59 -8.18 -24.32
CA GLU A 41 1.77 -9.03 -24.51
C GLU A 41 2.59 -9.16 -23.23
N LEU A 42 2.70 -8.07 -22.46
CA LEU A 42 3.27 -8.09 -21.12
C LEU A 42 2.44 -9.00 -20.19
N ASN A 43 1.11 -8.92 -20.26
CA ASN A 43 0.19 -9.77 -19.50
C ASN A 43 0.38 -11.26 -19.79
N ALA A 44 0.66 -11.61 -21.05
CA ALA A 44 0.92 -12.99 -21.45
C ALA A 44 2.27 -13.52 -20.91
N ALA A 45 3.26 -12.64 -20.71
CA ALA A 45 4.58 -12.98 -20.19
C ALA A 45 4.68 -12.98 -18.66
N LEU A 46 3.88 -12.15 -17.97
CA LEU A 46 3.92 -11.99 -16.50
C LEU A 46 3.80 -13.29 -15.69
N PRO A 47 2.97 -14.29 -16.06
CA PRO A 47 2.93 -15.57 -15.35
C PRO A 47 4.29 -16.26 -15.28
N ARG A 48 5.11 -16.14 -16.33
CA ARG A 48 6.44 -16.73 -16.34
C ARG A 48 7.39 -16.00 -15.40
N LEU A 49 7.33 -14.66 -15.35
CA LEU A 49 8.08 -13.90 -14.35
C LEU A 49 7.64 -14.24 -12.92
N ALA A 50 6.34 -14.48 -12.69
CA ALA A 50 5.82 -14.87 -11.38
C ALA A 50 6.45 -16.16 -10.86
N GLU A 51 6.63 -17.17 -11.72
CA GLU A 51 7.34 -18.42 -11.39
C GLU A 51 8.80 -18.12 -10.98
N GLY A 52 9.50 -17.29 -11.74
CA GLY A 52 10.88 -16.90 -11.41
C GLY A 52 10.99 -16.11 -10.10
N ILE A 53 10.06 -15.21 -9.83
CA ILE A 53 10.00 -14.43 -8.59
C ILE A 53 9.82 -15.36 -7.38
N ALA A 54 8.98 -16.38 -7.51
CA ALA A 54 8.72 -17.35 -6.45
C ALA A 54 9.91 -18.29 -6.18
N GLU A 55 10.60 -18.74 -7.22
CA GLU A 55 11.60 -19.82 -7.11
C GLU A 55 13.06 -19.34 -7.03
N ALA A 56 13.39 -18.17 -7.58
CA ALA A 56 14.76 -17.68 -7.62
C ALA A 56 15.28 -17.22 -6.24
N PRO A 57 16.62 -17.22 -6.04
CA PRO A 57 17.20 -16.60 -4.84
C PRO A 57 16.89 -15.09 -4.81
N PRO A 58 16.87 -14.47 -3.60
CA PRO A 58 16.39 -13.10 -3.41
C PRO A 58 16.99 -12.07 -4.37
N ASN A 59 18.30 -12.15 -4.63
CA ASN A 59 19.03 -11.22 -5.49
C ASN A 59 18.62 -11.30 -6.97
N LEU A 60 18.20 -12.45 -7.46
CA LEU A 60 17.75 -12.61 -8.85
C LEU A 60 16.23 -12.42 -8.95
N GLY A 61 15.48 -12.97 -8.01
CA GLY A 61 14.04 -12.78 -7.89
C GLY A 61 13.65 -11.31 -7.71
N GLY A 62 14.45 -10.52 -6.98
CA GLY A 62 14.25 -9.08 -6.82
C GLY A 62 14.28 -8.34 -8.15
N TRP A 63 15.25 -8.63 -9.03
CA TRP A 63 15.30 -8.02 -10.37
C TRP A 63 14.12 -8.44 -11.26
N LEU A 64 13.68 -9.70 -11.18
CA LEU A 64 12.46 -10.13 -11.89
C LEU A 64 11.21 -9.38 -11.35
N ALA A 65 11.14 -9.16 -10.04
CA ALA A 65 10.07 -8.38 -9.41
C ALA A 65 10.07 -6.92 -9.89
N VAL A 66 11.24 -6.29 -10.02
CA VAL A 66 11.38 -4.93 -10.56
C VAL A 66 10.85 -4.86 -12.00
N VAL A 67 11.21 -5.83 -12.86
CA VAL A 67 10.72 -5.85 -14.24
C VAL A 67 9.19 -6.03 -14.27
N ALA A 68 8.65 -6.97 -13.49
CA ALA A 68 7.22 -7.17 -13.39
C ALA A 68 6.49 -5.91 -12.88
N GLY A 69 7.04 -5.24 -11.87
CA GLY A 69 6.52 -3.97 -11.35
C GLY A 69 6.51 -2.89 -12.44
N SER A 70 7.60 -2.74 -13.18
CA SER A 70 7.68 -1.79 -14.30
C SER A 70 6.63 -2.05 -15.38
N TRP A 71 6.37 -3.32 -15.72
CA TRP A 71 5.32 -3.66 -16.69
C TRP A 71 3.92 -3.27 -16.21
N VAL A 72 3.63 -3.48 -14.92
CA VAL A 72 2.35 -3.12 -14.30
C VAL A 72 2.17 -1.61 -14.18
N GLU A 73 3.25 -0.89 -13.88
CA GLU A 73 3.26 0.57 -13.93
C GLU A 73 2.90 1.09 -15.33
N ASN A 74 3.39 0.42 -16.37
CA ASN A 74 3.09 0.72 -17.78
C ASN A 74 1.78 0.11 -18.31
N GLY A 75 0.91 -0.37 -17.42
CA GLY A 75 -0.47 -0.75 -17.76
C GLY A 75 -0.72 -2.25 -17.93
N ALA A 76 0.27 -3.11 -17.68
CA ALA A 76 0.02 -4.54 -17.51
C ALA A 76 -0.83 -4.81 -16.25
N ASP A 77 -1.57 -5.91 -16.24
CA ASP A 77 -2.32 -6.39 -15.08
C ASP A 77 -1.35 -7.13 -14.14
N ALA A 78 -1.34 -6.72 -12.86
CA ALA A 78 -0.51 -7.34 -11.84
C ALA A 78 -0.75 -8.85 -11.72
N GLY A 79 -2.01 -9.31 -11.86
CA GLY A 79 -2.39 -10.72 -11.86
C GLY A 79 -1.63 -11.57 -10.84
N ARG A 80 -1.12 -12.72 -11.29
CA ARG A 80 -0.32 -13.66 -10.46
C ARG A 80 1.05 -13.12 -10.06
N ALA A 81 1.65 -12.25 -10.87
CA ALA A 81 2.95 -11.67 -10.57
C ALA A 81 2.87 -10.78 -9.33
N GLY A 82 1.78 -10.03 -9.17
CA GLY A 82 1.54 -9.23 -7.97
C GLY A 82 1.45 -10.07 -6.70
N THR A 83 0.73 -11.19 -6.74
CA THR A 83 0.65 -12.14 -5.61
C THR A 83 2.03 -12.73 -5.30
N ALA A 84 2.78 -13.18 -6.31
CA ALA A 84 4.12 -13.73 -6.12
C ALA A 84 5.10 -12.72 -5.49
N VAL A 85 5.05 -11.45 -5.92
CA VAL A 85 5.87 -10.38 -5.32
C VAL A 85 5.52 -10.17 -3.85
N VAL A 86 4.23 -10.09 -3.51
CA VAL A 86 3.78 -9.81 -2.15
C VAL A 86 4.03 -11.00 -1.21
N GLU A 87 3.88 -12.24 -1.68
CA GLU A 87 4.28 -13.46 -0.97
C GLU A 87 5.78 -13.50 -0.72
N ARG A 88 6.59 -13.34 -1.77
CA ARG A 88 8.04 -13.40 -1.65
C ARG A 88 8.61 -12.28 -0.78
N LEU A 89 8.00 -11.10 -0.79
CA LEU A 89 8.40 -9.99 0.07
C LEU A 89 8.39 -10.36 1.55
N VAL A 90 7.46 -11.19 2.03
CA VAL A 90 7.40 -11.58 3.45
C VAL A 90 8.62 -12.40 3.86
N GLU A 91 8.99 -13.38 3.04
CA GLU A 91 10.15 -14.24 3.27
C GLU A 91 11.45 -13.43 3.22
N VAL A 92 11.57 -12.55 2.22
CA VAL A 92 12.73 -11.65 2.08
C VAL A 92 12.80 -10.67 3.25
N THR A 93 11.67 -10.14 3.71
CA THR A 93 11.61 -9.26 4.88
C THR A 93 12.06 -9.97 6.14
N ALA A 94 11.58 -11.20 6.38
CA ALA A 94 11.96 -11.97 7.56
C ALA A 94 13.47 -12.29 7.58
N ALA A 95 14.03 -12.70 6.44
CA ALA A 95 15.47 -12.97 6.32
C ALA A 95 16.32 -11.69 6.43
N ALA A 96 15.86 -10.56 5.89
CA ALA A 96 16.52 -9.27 6.05
C ALA A 96 16.48 -8.78 7.52
N LEU A 97 15.35 -8.95 8.21
CA LEU A 97 15.28 -8.63 9.64
C LEU A 97 16.24 -9.50 10.46
N ALA A 98 16.37 -10.79 10.14
CA ALA A 98 17.36 -11.67 10.77
C ALA A 98 18.81 -11.19 10.53
N PHE A 99 19.12 -10.66 9.34
CA PHE A 99 20.41 -10.02 9.07
C PHE A 99 20.63 -8.80 9.97
N GLY A 100 19.64 -7.90 10.05
CA GLY A 100 19.72 -6.69 10.89
C GLY A 100 19.91 -7.03 12.36
N ASP A 101 19.15 -7.97 12.89
CA ASP A 101 19.25 -8.42 14.28
C ASP A 101 20.62 -9.08 14.56
N ALA A 102 21.13 -9.90 13.64
CA ALA A 102 22.47 -10.50 13.76
C ALA A 102 23.58 -9.44 13.74
N TRP A 103 23.45 -8.43 12.87
CA TRP A 103 24.40 -7.32 12.78
C TRP A 103 24.46 -6.50 14.07
N GLU A 104 23.28 -6.14 14.61
CA GLU A 104 23.15 -5.43 15.88
C GLU A 104 23.78 -6.25 17.02
N LYS A 105 23.51 -7.56 17.07
CA LYS A 105 24.07 -8.47 18.08
C LYS A 105 25.60 -8.58 17.99
N ALA A 106 26.16 -8.55 16.79
CA ALA A 106 27.60 -8.55 16.57
C ALA A 106 28.26 -7.23 17.03
N GLY A 107 27.48 -6.16 17.24
CA GLY A 107 28.00 -4.86 17.66
C GLY A 107 28.86 -4.19 16.59
N ALA A 108 28.58 -4.46 15.32
CA ALA A 108 29.38 -4.01 14.17
C ALA A 108 29.08 -2.56 13.72
N GLY A 109 28.33 -1.79 14.52
CA GLY A 109 27.87 -0.44 14.16
C GLY A 109 26.59 -0.48 13.33
N ASP A 110 26.39 0.54 12.48
CA ASP A 110 25.25 0.58 11.56
C ASP A 110 25.39 -0.54 10.50
N PRO A 111 24.30 -1.23 10.14
CA PRO A 111 24.34 -2.21 9.06
C PRO A 111 24.62 -1.55 7.71
N PRO A 112 25.10 -2.30 6.70
CA PRO A 112 25.28 -1.79 5.35
C PRO A 112 23.97 -1.24 4.80
N ASP A 113 24.04 -0.17 4.03
CA ASP A 113 22.87 0.41 3.40
C ASP A 113 22.26 -0.57 2.40
N MET A 114 20.95 -0.82 2.48
CA MET A 114 20.28 -1.81 1.64
C MET A 114 20.31 -1.46 0.15
N GLU A 115 20.39 -0.17 -0.19
CA GLU A 115 20.29 0.34 -1.57
C GLU A 115 21.66 0.75 -2.14
N GLN A 116 22.54 1.31 -1.32
CA GLN A 116 23.81 1.90 -1.76
C GLN A 116 24.98 0.91 -1.70
N ASP A 117 24.95 -0.04 -0.77
CA ASP A 117 26.01 -1.03 -0.60
C ASP A 117 25.70 -2.34 -1.36
N GLN A 118 26.68 -3.25 -1.41
CA GLN A 118 26.57 -4.53 -2.10
C GLN A 118 26.88 -5.70 -1.16
N PRO A 119 26.34 -6.91 -1.45
CA PRO A 119 26.75 -8.13 -0.78
C PRO A 119 28.28 -8.27 -0.78
N SER A 120 28.86 -8.58 0.38
CA SER A 120 30.30 -8.71 0.54
C SER A 120 30.66 -9.81 1.51
N GLN A 121 31.86 -10.39 1.36
CA GLN A 121 32.37 -11.38 2.31
C GLN A 121 32.45 -10.79 3.73
N GLN A 122 32.79 -9.51 3.86
CA GLN A 122 32.80 -8.83 5.15
C GLN A 122 31.41 -8.82 5.80
N ALA A 123 30.37 -8.47 5.04
CA ALA A 123 29.01 -8.48 5.57
C ALA A 123 28.58 -9.89 5.99
N LEU A 124 28.95 -10.90 5.20
CA LEU A 124 28.70 -12.31 5.54
C LEU A 124 29.44 -12.71 6.83
N ASP A 125 30.73 -12.38 6.96
CA ASP A 125 31.56 -12.73 8.12
C ASP A 125 31.01 -12.15 9.43
N VAL A 126 30.34 -10.98 9.39
CA VAL A 126 29.70 -10.38 10.56
C VAL A 126 28.49 -11.20 11.04
N VAL A 127 27.64 -11.65 10.12
CA VAL A 127 26.37 -12.31 10.47
C VAL A 127 26.47 -13.84 10.56
N LEU A 128 27.49 -14.44 9.95
CA LEU A 128 27.71 -15.89 9.92
C LEU A 128 27.80 -16.53 11.32
N PRO A 129 28.43 -15.92 12.34
CA PRO A 129 28.49 -16.50 13.69
C PRO A 129 27.11 -16.69 14.34
N GLU A 130 26.14 -15.84 14.00
CA GLU A 130 24.78 -15.91 14.55
C GLU A 130 23.86 -16.76 13.67
N LEU A 131 23.92 -16.57 12.35
CA LEU A 131 22.95 -17.15 11.42
C LEU A 131 23.39 -18.49 10.81
N GLY A 132 24.66 -18.88 10.96
CA GLY A 132 25.22 -20.10 10.38
C GLY A 132 24.99 -20.17 8.87
N GLU A 133 24.55 -21.33 8.37
CA GLU A 133 24.27 -21.54 6.94
C GLU A 133 23.20 -20.59 6.37
N GLY A 134 22.33 -20.03 7.22
CA GLY A 134 21.33 -19.04 6.82
C GLY A 134 21.91 -17.65 6.50
N GLY A 135 23.17 -17.38 6.86
CA GLY A 135 23.79 -16.06 6.70
C GLY A 135 23.84 -15.57 5.25
N VAL A 136 24.06 -16.47 4.28
CA VAL A 136 24.08 -16.12 2.86
C VAL A 136 22.69 -15.66 2.39
N THR A 137 21.65 -16.41 2.74
CA THR A 137 20.27 -16.05 2.37
C THR A 137 19.85 -14.74 3.03
N ALA A 138 20.16 -14.57 4.32
CA ALA A 138 19.84 -13.34 5.05
C ALA A 138 20.54 -12.12 4.44
N MET A 139 21.83 -12.24 4.09
CA MET A 139 22.58 -11.19 3.40
C MET A 139 21.97 -10.87 2.03
N MET A 140 21.67 -11.88 1.21
CA MET A 140 21.05 -11.64 -0.10
C MET A 140 19.68 -10.98 0.05
N SER A 141 18.86 -11.42 1.02
CA SER A 141 17.57 -10.80 1.32
C SER A 141 17.70 -9.35 1.79
N TRP A 142 18.71 -9.01 2.60
CA TRP A 142 19.00 -7.64 3.03
C TRP A 142 19.18 -6.72 1.82
N PHE A 143 20.08 -7.06 0.90
CA PHE A 143 20.37 -6.26 -0.29
C PHE A 143 19.31 -6.35 -1.39
N SER A 144 18.36 -7.27 -1.28
CA SER A 144 17.28 -7.41 -2.28
C SER A 144 15.94 -6.83 -1.83
N LEU A 145 15.80 -6.50 -0.54
CA LEU A 145 14.53 -6.07 0.03
C LEU A 145 13.96 -4.84 -0.69
N HIS A 146 14.82 -3.90 -1.09
CA HIS A 146 14.40 -2.70 -1.81
C HIS A 146 13.72 -3.01 -3.15
N GLN A 147 14.17 -4.05 -3.88
CA GLN A 147 13.60 -4.43 -5.17
C GLN A 147 12.17 -4.95 -4.98
N PHE A 148 11.99 -5.83 -3.98
CA PHE A 148 10.67 -6.35 -3.63
C PHE A 148 9.75 -5.27 -3.08
N ALA A 149 10.26 -4.36 -2.23
CA ALA A 149 9.47 -3.26 -1.68
C ALA A 149 8.98 -2.33 -2.80
N MET A 150 9.86 -1.97 -3.74
CA MET A 150 9.50 -1.16 -4.92
C MET A 150 8.44 -1.84 -5.78
N ALA A 151 8.65 -3.10 -6.14
CA ALA A 151 7.69 -3.86 -6.92
C ALA A 151 6.35 -3.99 -6.19
N ALA A 152 6.36 -4.34 -4.90
CA ALA A 152 5.17 -4.49 -4.08
C ALA A 152 4.37 -3.19 -3.98
N CYS A 153 5.03 -2.04 -3.84
CA CYS A 153 4.36 -0.73 -3.87
C CYS A 153 3.56 -0.55 -5.17
N THR A 154 4.13 -0.89 -6.32
CA THR A 154 3.43 -0.82 -7.60
C THR A 154 2.28 -1.82 -7.67
N MET A 155 2.53 -3.09 -7.33
CA MET A 155 1.53 -4.16 -7.38
C MET A 155 0.32 -3.85 -6.50
N LEU A 156 0.59 -3.47 -5.24
CA LEU A 156 -0.43 -3.12 -4.26
C LEU A 156 -1.14 -1.81 -4.59
N SER A 157 -0.48 -0.83 -5.24
CA SER A 157 -1.16 0.41 -5.63
C SER A 157 -2.12 0.19 -6.81
N ARG A 158 -1.71 -0.63 -7.79
CA ARG A 158 -2.39 -0.79 -9.07
C ARG A 158 -3.50 -1.84 -9.05
N SER A 159 -3.44 -2.83 -8.15
CA SER A 159 -4.36 -3.96 -8.18
C SER A 159 -5.11 -4.16 -6.84
N PRO A 160 -6.40 -3.78 -6.77
CA PRO A 160 -7.28 -4.17 -5.68
C PRO A 160 -7.36 -5.69 -5.51
N MET A 161 -7.24 -6.46 -6.61
CA MET A 161 -7.24 -7.93 -6.54
C MET A 161 -6.01 -8.47 -5.80
N VAL A 162 -4.82 -7.91 -6.04
CA VAL A 162 -3.61 -8.27 -5.28
C VAL A 162 -3.80 -7.94 -3.81
N ARG A 163 -4.29 -6.72 -3.50
CA ARG A 163 -4.61 -6.35 -2.12
C ARG A 163 -5.60 -7.32 -1.48
N ALA A 164 -6.67 -7.72 -2.17
CA ALA A 164 -7.66 -8.66 -1.67
C ALA A 164 -7.10 -10.08 -1.44
N SER A 165 -6.11 -10.50 -2.21
CA SER A 165 -5.47 -11.83 -2.09
C SER A 165 -4.50 -11.98 -0.92
N VAL A 166 -4.19 -10.88 -0.21
CA VAL A 166 -3.21 -10.91 0.90
C VAL A 166 -3.76 -11.69 2.09
N GLU A 167 -3.22 -12.89 2.29
CA GLU A 167 -3.40 -13.70 3.50
C GLU A 167 -2.51 -13.20 4.65
N GLU A 168 -2.91 -13.47 5.89
CA GLU A 168 -2.18 -13.09 7.11
C GLU A 168 -1.80 -11.60 7.15
N ARG A 169 -2.71 -10.74 6.67
CA ARG A 169 -2.48 -9.30 6.48
C ARG A 169 -1.87 -8.61 7.70
N GLU A 170 -2.38 -8.88 8.90
CA GLU A 170 -1.86 -8.27 10.13
C GLU A 170 -0.39 -8.60 10.38
N PHE A 171 0.01 -9.86 10.15
CA PHE A 171 1.41 -10.28 10.27
C PHE A 171 2.29 -9.58 9.23
N ARG A 172 1.83 -9.47 7.98
CA ARG A 172 2.57 -8.79 6.91
C ARG A 172 2.72 -7.28 7.15
N VAL A 173 1.67 -6.64 7.67
CA VAL A 173 1.69 -5.23 8.11
C VAL A 173 2.71 -5.06 9.23
N PHE A 174 2.70 -5.94 10.23
CA PHE A 174 3.69 -5.93 11.31
C PHE A 174 5.13 -6.09 10.78
N ALA A 175 5.38 -7.11 9.95
CA ALA A 175 6.71 -7.35 9.38
C ALA A 175 7.22 -6.17 8.55
N ALA A 176 6.38 -5.56 7.72
CA ALA A 176 6.72 -4.36 6.97
C ALA A 176 7.01 -3.16 7.90
N GLY A 177 6.23 -2.99 8.96
CA GLY A 177 6.48 -1.98 9.98
C GLY A 177 7.83 -2.16 10.69
N GLN A 178 8.21 -3.40 11.01
CA GLN A 178 9.51 -3.70 11.61
C GLN A 178 10.66 -3.40 10.66
N ALA A 179 10.52 -3.70 9.37
CA ALA A 179 11.56 -3.43 8.36
C ALA A 179 11.69 -1.95 8.00
N ALA A 180 10.67 -1.13 8.26
CA ALA A 180 10.67 0.31 7.97
C ALA A 180 11.78 1.09 8.71
N LYS A 181 12.33 0.54 9.80
CA LYS A 181 13.49 1.14 10.50
C LYS A 181 14.78 1.09 9.68
N TYR A 182 14.90 0.12 8.77
CA TYR A 182 16.08 -0.05 7.91
C TYR A 182 15.81 0.44 6.48
N LEU A 183 14.59 0.25 5.98
CA LEU A 183 14.19 0.65 4.63
C LEU A 183 12.88 1.44 4.68
N GLY A 184 12.97 2.77 4.56
CA GLY A 184 11.81 3.67 4.67
C GLY A 184 10.65 3.32 3.70
N GLN A 185 10.95 2.73 2.54
CA GLN A 185 9.93 2.28 1.59
C GLN A 185 8.99 1.20 2.16
N MET A 186 9.43 0.42 3.16
CA MET A 186 8.57 -0.56 3.82
C MET A 186 7.43 0.08 4.63
N ALA A 187 7.55 1.34 5.03
CA ALA A 187 6.41 2.08 5.60
C ALA A 187 5.29 2.27 4.57
N TYR A 188 5.62 2.50 3.29
CA TYR A 188 4.64 2.58 2.22
C TYR A 188 3.99 1.21 1.95
N VAL A 189 4.78 0.13 1.95
CA VAL A 189 4.23 -1.23 1.83
C VAL A 189 3.26 -1.52 2.97
N ARG A 190 3.65 -1.24 4.23
CA ARG A 190 2.80 -1.40 5.42
C ARG A 190 1.46 -0.68 5.24
N ASP A 191 1.48 0.55 4.73
CA ASP A 191 0.27 1.36 4.60
C ASP A 191 -0.59 0.91 3.41
N LEU A 192 0.01 0.47 2.30
CA LEU A 192 -0.71 -0.14 1.17
C LEU A 192 -1.38 -1.46 1.54
N LEU A 193 -0.75 -2.27 2.40
CA LEU A 193 -1.33 -3.51 2.92
C LEU A 193 -2.58 -3.25 3.78
N GLN A 194 -2.76 -2.04 4.31
CA GLN A 194 -3.92 -1.64 5.13
C GLN A 194 -5.05 -0.99 4.32
N VAL A 195 -4.84 -0.71 3.03
CA VAL A 195 -5.87 -0.09 2.19
C VAL A 195 -7.10 -1.00 2.12
N LEU A 196 -8.26 -0.39 2.33
CA LEU A 196 -9.56 -1.05 2.24
C LEU A 196 -10.14 -0.90 0.83
N ASP A 197 -10.73 -1.98 0.33
CA ASP A 197 -11.44 -2.02 -0.96
C ASP A 197 -12.84 -2.59 -0.76
N GLY A 198 -13.86 -1.89 -1.27
CA GLY A 198 -15.26 -2.26 -1.09
C GLY A 198 -15.75 -2.16 0.36
N GLU A 199 -15.06 -1.42 1.23
CA GLU A 199 -15.42 -1.31 2.64
C GLU A 199 -16.65 -0.42 2.81
N ARG A 200 -17.62 -0.92 3.55
CA ARG A 200 -18.84 -0.19 3.92
C ARG A 200 -18.62 0.56 5.23
N LEU A 201 -18.78 1.89 5.20
CA LEU A 201 -18.78 2.74 6.38
C LEU A 201 -20.19 3.26 6.66
N LEU A 202 -20.51 3.43 7.95
CA LEU A 202 -21.64 4.24 8.39
C LEU A 202 -21.13 5.62 8.77
N VAL A 203 -21.51 6.64 8.01
CA VAL A 203 -21.16 8.04 8.29
C VAL A 203 -22.35 8.71 8.99
N LEU A 204 -22.14 9.34 10.14
CA LEU A 204 -23.19 9.94 10.95
C LEU A 204 -22.94 11.43 11.12
N ASP A 205 -23.96 12.26 10.96
CA ASP A 205 -23.92 13.64 11.45
C ASP A 205 -24.58 13.71 12.82
N ARG A 206 -23.80 14.09 13.83
CA ARG A 206 -24.29 14.15 15.21
C ARG A 206 -25.37 15.21 15.39
N ALA A 207 -25.27 16.34 14.69
CA ALA A 207 -26.15 17.48 14.88
C ALA A 207 -27.57 17.21 14.37
N SER A 208 -27.71 16.72 13.14
CA SER A 208 -29.01 16.37 12.54
C SER A 208 -29.51 14.97 12.90
N ARG A 209 -28.63 14.13 13.44
CA ARG A 209 -28.84 12.70 13.67
C ARG A 209 -29.13 11.90 12.39
N GLN A 210 -28.78 12.44 11.23
CA GLN A 210 -28.83 11.72 9.96
C GLN A 210 -27.57 10.88 9.77
N GLY A 211 -27.62 9.95 8.83
CA GLY A 211 -26.45 9.19 8.43
C GLY A 211 -26.48 8.75 6.99
N TRP A 212 -25.36 8.21 6.53
CA TRP A 212 -25.17 7.72 5.19
C TRP A 212 -24.39 6.42 5.25
N THR A 213 -24.83 5.45 4.47
CA THR A 213 -23.93 4.37 4.12
C THR A 213 -23.08 4.82 2.95
N VAL A 214 -21.77 4.67 3.09
CA VAL A 214 -20.83 4.84 1.99
C VAL A 214 -20.03 3.56 1.76
N THR A 215 -19.64 3.31 0.51
CA THR A 215 -18.65 2.29 0.16
C THR A 215 -17.37 3.00 -0.28
N ILE A 216 -16.22 2.60 0.26
CA ILE A 216 -14.91 3.16 -0.09
C ILE A 216 -13.98 2.11 -0.69
N SER A 217 -13.12 2.53 -1.62
CA SER A 217 -11.99 1.73 -2.08
C SER A 217 -10.78 2.61 -2.37
N GLY A 218 -9.56 2.12 -2.15
CA GLY A 218 -8.34 2.81 -2.58
C GLY A 218 -8.04 4.13 -1.86
N ILE A 219 -8.57 4.34 -0.66
CA ILE A 219 -8.31 5.55 0.15
C ILE A 219 -7.08 5.31 1.03
N GLY A 220 -6.01 6.08 0.80
CA GLY A 220 -4.69 5.86 1.40
C GLY A 220 -4.47 6.49 2.77
N ASP A 221 -5.26 7.51 3.13
CA ASP A 221 -5.21 8.17 4.43
C ASP A 221 -6.54 8.88 4.73
N ASN A 222 -6.66 9.38 5.96
CA ASN A 222 -7.85 10.09 6.40
C ASN A 222 -7.93 11.53 5.84
N PHE A 223 -6.83 12.11 5.35
CA PHE A 223 -6.86 13.37 4.56
C PHE A 223 -7.70 13.21 3.28
N GLN A 224 -7.50 12.11 2.57
CA GLN A 224 -8.26 11.73 1.39
C GLN A 224 -9.72 11.40 1.76
N LEU A 225 -9.96 10.63 2.83
CA LEU A 225 -11.31 10.32 3.32
C LEU A 225 -12.13 11.59 3.60
N HIS A 226 -11.54 12.57 4.30
CA HIS A 226 -12.14 13.86 4.60
C HIS A 226 -12.67 14.56 3.34
N THR A 227 -11.80 14.68 2.33
CA THR A 227 -12.13 15.43 1.11
C THR A 227 -13.18 14.71 0.27
N LEU A 228 -13.10 13.38 0.18
CA LEU A 228 -14.08 12.58 -0.57
C LEU A 228 -15.45 12.58 0.10
N LEU A 229 -15.53 12.49 1.43
CA LEU A 229 -16.78 12.67 2.17
C LEU A 229 -17.38 14.06 1.95
N ALA A 230 -16.54 15.10 1.97
CA ALA A 230 -16.97 16.48 1.71
C ALA A 230 -17.54 16.63 0.29
N GLY A 231 -16.86 16.10 -0.72
CA GLY A 231 -17.31 16.11 -2.11
C GLY A 231 -18.62 15.35 -2.35
N ALA A 232 -18.84 14.28 -1.59
CA ALA A 232 -20.04 13.44 -1.69
C ALA A 232 -21.24 13.99 -0.91
N LEU A 233 -21.02 14.67 0.22
CA LEU A 233 -22.09 15.10 1.12
C LEU A 233 -22.40 16.60 1.06
N GLN A 234 -21.42 17.49 1.00
CA GLN A 234 -21.68 18.93 1.14
C GLN A 234 -22.42 19.51 -0.06
N GLY A 235 -23.46 20.29 0.20
CA GLY A 235 -24.24 21.00 -0.82
C GLY A 235 -24.97 20.08 -1.79
N ARG A 236 -25.09 18.78 -1.48
CA ARG A 236 -25.80 17.79 -2.30
C ARG A 236 -27.24 17.59 -1.81
N PRO A 237 -28.21 17.28 -2.71
CA PRO A 237 -29.53 16.85 -2.30
C PRO A 237 -29.46 15.60 -1.40
N GLY A 238 -30.07 15.64 -0.22
CA GLY A 238 -29.98 14.54 0.76
C GLY A 238 -28.63 14.41 1.46
N GLY A 239 -27.73 15.39 1.29
CA GLY A 239 -26.44 15.47 1.96
C GLY A 239 -26.41 16.52 3.08
N MET A 240 -25.21 17.01 3.36
CA MET A 240 -24.92 18.00 4.40
C MET A 240 -25.01 19.43 3.87
N PRO A 241 -25.43 20.41 4.69
CA PRO A 241 -25.33 21.82 4.32
C PRO A 241 -23.86 22.24 4.13
N GLY A 242 -23.62 23.22 3.28
CA GLY A 242 -22.29 23.77 3.00
C GLY A 242 -22.01 23.91 1.52
N GLU A 243 -20.85 24.47 1.21
CA GLU A 243 -20.33 24.56 -0.15
C GLU A 243 -19.50 23.30 -0.45
N PRO A 244 -19.76 22.58 -1.55
CA PRO A 244 -18.94 21.43 -1.92
C PRO A 244 -17.51 21.86 -2.27
N PRO A 245 -16.49 21.03 -1.98
CA PRO A 245 -15.17 21.23 -2.55
C PRO A 245 -15.21 21.33 -4.08
N ALA A 246 -14.30 22.12 -4.65
CA ALA A 246 -14.20 22.29 -6.09
C ALA A 246 -14.02 20.92 -6.79
N PRO A 247 -14.70 20.66 -7.94
CA PRO A 247 -14.64 19.36 -8.61
C PRO A 247 -13.22 18.86 -8.92
N GLU A 248 -12.32 19.75 -9.31
CA GLU A 248 -10.91 19.45 -9.58
C GLU A 248 -10.13 19.02 -8.34
N ILE A 249 -10.50 19.54 -7.16
CA ILE A 249 -9.94 19.09 -5.89
C ILE A 249 -10.44 17.68 -5.59
N VAL A 250 -11.73 17.40 -5.73
CA VAL A 250 -12.28 16.05 -5.52
C VAL A 250 -11.62 15.06 -6.49
N ALA A 251 -11.52 15.40 -7.77
CA ALA A 251 -10.84 14.59 -8.78
C ALA A 251 -9.37 14.29 -8.40
N SER A 252 -8.69 15.25 -7.76
CA SER A 252 -7.31 15.05 -7.28
C SER A 252 -7.14 13.99 -6.21
N PHE A 253 -8.21 13.77 -5.43
CA PHE A 253 -8.30 12.73 -4.41
C PHE A 253 -8.91 11.43 -4.95
N LEU A 254 -9.39 11.39 -6.20
CA LEU A 254 -9.92 10.19 -6.86
C LEU A 254 -8.85 9.54 -7.74
N ASP A 255 -8.42 10.21 -8.80
CA ASP A 255 -7.60 9.59 -9.85
C ASP A 255 -6.76 10.56 -10.69
N THR A 256 -6.89 11.86 -10.44
CA THR A 256 -6.26 12.90 -11.26
C THR A 256 -5.09 13.54 -10.51
N ASP A 257 -4.02 13.91 -11.20
CA ASP A 257 -2.93 14.67 -10.59
C ASP A 257 -3.13 16.17 -10.84
N LEU A 258 -2.91 16.97 -9.79
CA LEU A 258 -2.93 18.43 -9.91
C LEU A 258 -1.54 18.95 -10.33
N PRO A 259 -1.49 20.00 -11.16
CA PRO A 259 -0.23 20.63 -11.54
C PRO A 259 0.49 21.30 -10.36
N SER A 260 -0.24 21.65 -9.30
CA SER A 260 0.32 22.13 -8.05
C SER A 260 -0.52 21.68 -6.86
N LYS A 261 0.14 21.48 -5.71
CA LYS A 261 -0.52 21.07 -4.46
C LYS A 261 -1.28 22.24 -3.86
N GLN A 262 -2.54 22.39 -4.24
CA GLN A 262 -3.44 23.37 -3.65
C GLN A 262 -3.69 23.02 -2.17
N ILE A 263 -3.93 24.02 -1.32
CA ILE A 263 -4.28 23.78 0.08
C ILE A 263 -5.80 23.69 0.21
N VAL A 264 -6.28 22.60 0.80
CA VAL A 264 -7.71 22.35 1.05
C VAL A 264 -7.99 22.45 2.55
N THR A 265 -9.25 22.67 2.91
CA THR A 265 -9.69 22.72 4.32
C THR A 265 -10.72 21.64 4.58
N SER A 266 -10.59 20.92 5.68
CA SER A 266 -11.60 19.96 6.11
C SER A 266 -12.79 20.67 6.79
N PRO A 267 -14.03 20.31 6.43
CA PRO A 267 -15.23 20.89 7.03
C PRO A 267 -15.60 20.27 8.40
N TRP A 268 -14.97 19.17 8.82
CA TRP A 268 -15.38 18.40 10.00
C TRP A 268 -14.20 17.91 10.85
N ASN A 269 -14.49 17.58 12.10
CA ASN A 269 -13.76 16.56 12.86
C ASN A 269 -14.33 15.18 12.48
N LEU A 270 -13.48 14.20 12.21
CA LEU A 270 -13.91 12.79 12.12
C LEU A 270 -13.65 12.13 13.48
N VAL A 271 -14.68 11.45 13.98
CA VAL A 271 -14.67 10.78 15.28
C VAL A 271 -15.19 9.36 15.08
N ASP A 272 -14.63 8.38 15.78
CA ASP A 272 -15.13 7.01 15.72
C ASP A 272 -16.39 6.80 16.61
N ALA A 273 -16.94 5.59 16.62
CA ALA A 273 -18.09 5.26 17.47
C ALA A 273 -17.84 5.46 18.98
N LYS A 274 -16.58 5.36 19.42
CA LYS A 274 -16.17 5.47 20.83
C LYS A 274 -15.85 6.90 21.23
N GLY A 275 -15.99 7.87 20.33
CA GLY A 275 -15.69 9.26 20.61
C GLY A 275 -14.22 9.62 20.42
N GLU A 276 -13.40 8.69 19.94
CA GLU A 276 -11.98 8.92 19.69
C GLU A 276 -11.76 9.61 18.35
N TRP A 277 -10.70 10.40 18.27
CA TRP A 277 -10.35 11.14 17.07
C TRP A 277 -9.84 10.21 15.98
N ILE A 278 -10.42 10.34 14.79
CA ILE A 278 -9.86 9.74 13.58
C ILE A 278 -8.84 10.74 13.03
N TYR A 279 -7.57 10.51 13.36
CA TYR A 279 -6.47 11.39 12.96
C TYR A 279 -6.21 11.32 11.46
N ASN A 280 -5.88 12.46 10.86
CA ASN A 280 -5.67 12.59 9.42
C ASN A 280 -4.49 11.74 8.92
N GLU A 281 -3.45 11.63 9.74
CA GLU A 281 -2.23 10.86 9.48
C GLU A 281 -2.45 9.34 9.50
N GLY A 282 -3.56 8.89 10.08
CA GLY A 282 -3.98 7.49 10.10
C GLY A 282 -4.61 7.04 8.78
N VAL A 283 -5.00 5.76 8.75
CA VAL A 283 -5.68 5.14 7.61
C VAL A 283 -7.11 4.75 7.97
N PRO A 284 -8.02 4.60 6.98
CA PRO A 284 -9.39 4.15 7.24
C PRO A 284 -9.48 2.81 7.98
N ALA A 285 -8.48 1.94 7.83
CA ALA A 285 -8.43 0.65 8.52
C ALA A 285 -8.29 0.77 10.04
N ASP A 286 -7.72 1.87 10.55
CA ASP A 286 -7.53 2.15 11.98
C ASP A 286 -8.87 2.40 12.69
N ILE A 287 -9.92 2.76 11.94
CA ILE A 287 -11.25 3.03 12.49
C ILE A 287 -11.82 1.71 13.02
N PRO A 288 -12.11 1.60 14.34
CA PRO A 288 -12.65 0.37 14.89
C PRO A 288 -14.05 0.07 14.34
N ALA A 289 -14.31 -1.20 14.05
CA ALA A 289 -15.64 -1.65 13.70
C ALA A 289 -16.53 -1.76 14.95
N LEU A 290 -17.72 -1.16 14.90
CA LEU A 290 -18.81 -1.37 15.84
C LEU A 290 -19.81 -2.33 15.19
N ASN A 291 -20.03 -3.50 15.80
CA ASN A 291 -20.90 -4.55 15.25
C ASN A 291 -20.54 -4.94 13.79
N GLY A 292 -19.24 -4.97 13.48
CA GLY A 292 -18.74 -5.31 12.14
C GLY A 292 -18.82 -4.18 11.11
N THR A 293 -19.25 -2.97 11.48
CA THR A 293 -19.26 -1.79 10.59
C THR A 293 -18.40 -0.67 11.18
N ARG A 294 -17.53 -0.09 10.37
CA ARG A 294 -16.79 1.12 10.77
C ARG A 294 -17.70 2.32 10.76
N VAL A 295 -17.71 3.08 11.85
CA VAL A 295 -18.56 4.26 12.01
C VAL A 295 -17.68 5.50 12.04
N VAL A 296 -18.05 6.48 11.21
CA VAL A 296 -17.42 7.79 11.14
C VAL A 296 -18.46 8.83 11.54
N VAL A 297 -18.24 9.52 12.64
CA VAL A 297 -19.09 10.62 13.10
C VAL A 297 -18.48 11.94 12.65
N LEU A 298 -19.27 12.73 11.95
CA LEU A 298 -18.96 14.09 11.54
C LEU A 298 -19.36 15.04 12.68
N ASP A 299 -18.36 15.68 13.29
CA ASP A 299 -18.57 16.70 14.29
C ASP A 299 -18.09 18.08 13.79
N PRO A 300 -18.66 19.19 14.30
CA PRO A 300 -18.20 20.53 13.95
C PRO A 300 -16.70 20.69 14.20
N PRO A 301 -15.96 21.39 13.31
CA PRO A 301 -14.53 21.53 13.44
C PRO A 301 -14.20 22.37 14.68
N SER A 302 -13.28 21.88 15.53
CA SER A 302 -12.81 22.64 16.70
C SER A 302 -11.83 23.74 16.32
N TYR A 303 -11.19 23.61 15.16
CA TYR A 303 -10.33 24.60 14.51
C TYR A 303 -10.26 24.29 13.01
N SER A 304 -9.83 25.27 12.20
CA SER A 304 -9.63 25.07 10.76
C SER A 304 -8.43 24.15 10.53
N ARG A 305 -8.64 23.00 9.88
CA ARG A 305 -7.58 22.09 9.44
C ARG A 305 -7.39 22.20 7.94
N SER A 306 -6.16 22.47 7.53
CA SER A 306 -5.79 22.56 6.13
C SER A 306 -4.60 21.65 5.79
N PHE A 307 -4.59 21.15 4.56
CA PHE A 307 -3.57 20.21 4.08
C PHE A 307 -3.44 20.27 2.56
N PRO A 308 -2.32 19.78 1.99
CA PRO A 308 -2.15 19.70 0.55
C PRO A 308 -3.17 18.75 -0.09
N ALA A 309 -3.73 19.16 -1.23
CA ALA A 309 -4.58 18.33 -2.06
C ALA A 309 -3.78 17.20 -2.73
N GLY A 310 -4.42 16.05 -2.88
CA GLY A 310 -3.90 14.91 -3.63
C GLY A 310 -3.86 13.62 -2.83
N ARG A 311 -3.69 12.52 -3.55
CA ARG A 311 -3.64 11.18 -2.99
C ARG A 311 -2.30 10.90 -2.34
N ARG A 312 -2.32 10.14 -1.24
CA ARG A 312 -1.11 9.56 -0.65
C ARG A 312 -0.36 8.65 -1.61
N PHE A 313 -1.11 7.86 -2.40
CA PHE A 313 -0.60 6.89 -3.36
C PHE A 313 -1.03 7.30 -4.79
N PRO A 314 -0.19 8.00 -5.56
CA PRO A 314 -0.58 8.55 -6.87
C PRO A 314 -1.03 7.50 -7.89
N LEU A 315 -0.49 6.29 -7.81
CA LEU A 315 -0.82 5.19 -8.72
C LEU A 315 -2.13 4.47 -8.37
N MET A 316 -2.75 4.80 -7.23
CA MET A 316 -3.96 4.13 -6.74
C MET A 316 -5.18 5.04 -6.95
N PRO A 317 -6.11 4.67 -7.84
CA PRO A 317 -7.42 5.31 -7.91
C PRO A 317 -8.24 5.00 -6.66
N ALA A 318 -9.03 5.98 -6.22
CA ALA A 318 -9.97 5.82 -5.12
C ALA A 318 -11.41 5.93 -5.59
N THR A 319 -12.31 5.37 -4.80
CA THR A 319 -13.76 5.52 -4.97
C THR A 319 -14.43 5.79 -3.63
N LEU A 320 -15.49 6.59 -3.67
CA LEU A 320 -16.43 6.76 -2.57
C LEU A 320 -17.83 6.91 -3.16
N THR A 321 -18.73 5.98 -2.83
CA THR A 321 -20.13 5.98 -3.28
C THR A 321 -21.07 6.08 -2.09
N ILE A 322 -22.14 6.86 -2.22
CA ILE A 322 -23.23 6.88 -1.24
C ILE A 322 -24.22 5.80 -1.66
N GLU A 323 -24.41 4.79 -0.81
CA GLU A 323 -25.34 3.68 -1.05
C GLU A 323 -26.75 3.99 -0.56
N GLY A 324 -26.87 4.86 0.45
CA GLY A 324 -28.15 5.23 1.03
C GLY A 324 -28.02 6.27 2.13
N MET A 325 -29.11 7.01 2.33
CA MET A 325 -29.29 7.96 3.42
C MET A 325 -30.19 7.33 4.49
N HIS A 326 -29.90 7.62 5.75
CA HIS A 326 -30.63 7.18 6.93
C HIS A 326 -31.14 8.40 7.69
N LEU A 327 -32.43 8.38 8.01
CA LEU A 327 -33.04 9.37 8.89
C LEU A 327 -32.76 9.00 10.35
N ALA A 328 -33.04 9.93 11.26
CA ALA A 328 -32.81 9.72 12.68
C ALA A 328 -33.55 8.49 13.24
N GLU A 329 -34.72 8.16 12.69
CA GLU A 329 -35.52 7.00 13.06
C GLU A 329 -34.86 5.67 12.67
N ASP A 330 -34.21 5.60 11.51
CA ASP A 330 -33.47 4.43 11.02
C ASP A 330 -32.25 4.10 11.89
N LEU A 331 -31.74 5.09 12.62
CA LEU A 331 -30.49 5.02 13.39
C LEU A 331 -30.73 4.85 14.89
N THR A 332 -31.98 4.61 15.31
CA THR A 332 -32.35 4.52 16.74
C THR A 332 -31.51 3.49 17.50
N GLU A 333 -31.19 2.36 16.87
CA GLU A 333 -30.37 1.31 17.47
C GLU A 333 -28.87 1.66 17.50
N TRP A 334 -28.39 2.57 16.64
CA TRP A 334 -26.98 2.96 16.59
C TRP A 334 -26.62 3.98 17.66
N TRP A 335 -27.44 5.03 17.84
CA TRP A 335 -27.12 6.16 18.72
C TRP A 335 -26.76 5.80 20.17
N PRO A 336 -27.37 4.79 20.83
CA PRO A 336 -26.96 4.35 22.17
C PRO A 336 -25.50 3.85 22.25
N HIS A 337 -24.91 3.47 21.12
CA HIS A 337 -23.53 2.99 21.02
C HIS A 337 -22.54 4.06 20.55
N ILE A 338 -23.01 5.27 20.23
CA ILE A 338 -22.17 6.37 19.78
C ILE A 338 -21.84 7.29 20.95
N ALA A 339 -20.60 7.25 21.40
CA ALA A 339 -20.12 8.11 22.47
C ALA A 339 -20.01 9.58 22.01
N PRO A 340 -20.05 10.55 22.94
CA PRO A 340 -19.68 11.93 22.64
C PRO A 340 -18.20 12.01 22.25
N ALA A 341 -17.82 13.02 21.45
CA ALA A 341 -16.42 13.23 21.09
C ALA A 341 -15.58 13.58 22.32
N ASN A 342 -14.41 12.95 22.43
CA ASN A 342 -13.41 13.31 23.42
C ASN A 342 -12.79 14.66 23.08
N ASN A 343 -12.43 15.41 24.12
CA ASN A 343 -11.75 16.67 23.94
C ASN A 343 -10.30 16.40 23.51
N PRO A 344 -9.81 16.92 22.38
CA PRO A 344 -8.46 16.62 21.89
C PRO A 344 -7.35 17.18 22.81
N ASN A 345 -7.70 18.06 23.74
CA ASN A 345 -6.77 18.73 24.66
C ASN A 345 -6.74 18.12 26.08
N THR A 346 -7.37 16.96 26.30
CA THR A 346 -7.43 16.31 27.63
C THR A 346 -6.55 15.06 27.74
N GLY A 347 -5.55 14.90 26.87
CA GLY A 347 -4.56 13.82 26.91
C GLY A 347 -3.19 14.29 27.38
#